data_AF-A0A937A424-F1
#
_entry.id   AF-A0A937A424-F1
#
_cell.length_a   1.000
_cell.length_b   1.000
_cell.length_c   1.000
_cell.angle_alpha   90.00
_cell.angle_beta   90.00
_cell.angle_gamma   90.00
#
_symmetry.space_group_name_H-M   'P 1'
#
loop_
_entity.id
_entity.type
_entity.pdbx_description
1 polymer ?
#
loop_
_entity_poly.entity_id
_entity_poly.type
_entity_poly.pdbx_seq_one_letter_code
_entity_poly.pdbx_strand_id
1 'polypeptide(L)'
;MMIRTTLAAAMTAFALIATSGCAVKRGQETVGEYVDDAKITTAVKARFVDNKEVDATSIKVETLKGTVMLSGFAKNATEKATAENIAWKVDGVKAVKNEIAVRP
;
A
#
# COMPACT_ATOMS: atom_id res chain seq x y z
N MET A 1 -60.28 -7.52 5.60
CA MET A 1 -59.50 -7.14 4.39
C MET A 1 -58.46 -6.05 4.67
N MET A 2 -58.72 -5.09 5.58
CA MET A 2 -57.75 -4.03 5.97
C MET A 2 -56.49 -4.48 6.72
N ILE A 3 -56.51 -5.62 7.43
CA ILE A 3 -55.33 -6.11 8.18
C ILE A 3 -54.29 -6.76 7.24
N ARG A 4 -54.72 -7.30 6.10
CA ARG A 4 -53.82 -7.93 5.11
C ARG A 4 -53.11 -6.89 4.25
N THR A 5 -53.76 -5.75 3.99
CA THR A 5 -53.19 -4.63 3.23
C THR A 5 -52.19 -3.81 4.05
N THR A 6 -52.37 -3.71 5.37
CA THR A 6 -51.42 -3.03 6.27
C THR A 6 -50.13 -3.82 6.46
N LEU A 7 -50.20 -5.16 6.53
CA LEU A 7 -48.99 -6.00 6.57
C LEU A 7 -48.16 -5.92 5.28
N ALA A 8 -48.83 -5.85 4.12
CA ALA A 8 -48.16 -5.73 2.83
C ALA A 8 -47.44 -4.38 2.67
N ALA A 9 -48.04 -3.28 3.16
CA ALA A 9 -47.45 -1.94 3.13
C ALA A 9 -46.25 -1.79 4.08
N ALA A 10 -46.24 -2.52 5.21
CA ALA A 10 -45.10 -2.52 6.13
C ALA A 10 -43.87 -3.25 5.55
N MET A 11 -44.08 -4.32 4.77
CA MET A 11 -43.00 -5.07 4.13
C MET A 11 -42.32 -4.31 2.98
N THR A 12 -43.07 -3.52 2.22
CA THR A 12 -42.50 -2.68 1.15
C THR A 12 -41.73 -1.47 1.71
N ALA A 13 -42.13 -0.93 2.86
CA ALA A 13 -41.38 0.13 3.55
C ALA A 13 -40.03 -0.36 4.09
N PHE A 14 -39.94 -1.60 4.55
CA PHE A 14 -38.68 -2.18 5.05
C PHE A 14 -37.68 -2.46 3.91
N ALA A 15 -38.17 -2.82 2.72
CA ALA A 15 -37.32 -3.05 1.55
C ALA A 15 -36.61 -1.78 1.05
N LEU A 16 -37.21 -0.60 1.23
CA LEU A 16 -36.60 0.68 0.84
C LEU A 16 -35.52 1.17 1.82
N ILE A 17 -35.43 0.60 3.03
CA ILE A 17 -34.39 0.93 4.03
C ILE A 17 -33.15 0.04 3.82
N ALA A 18 -33.32 -1.13 3.20
CA ALA A 18 -32.23 -2.08 2.94
C ALA A 18 -31.34 -1.72 1.74
N THR A 19 -31.65 -0.65 0.98
CA THR A 19 -30.71 -0.03 0.02
C THR A 19 -29.70 0.88 0.73
N SER A 20 -29.28 0.52 1.94
CA SER A 20 -28.14 1.15 2.62
C SER A 20 -26.90 0.97 1.75
N GLY A 21 -26.36 2.10 1.29
CA GLY A 21 -25.38 2.17 0.21
C GLY A 21 -24.17 1.27 0.39
N CYS A 22 -23.60 0.84 -0.74
CA CYS A 22 -22.29 0.22 -0.78
C CYS A 22 -21.30 1.13 -0.05
N ALA A 23 -20.87 0.74 1.15
CA ALA A 23 -19.74 1.40 1.80
C ALA A 23 -18.53 1.19 0.88
N VAL A 24 -18.13 2.24 0.17
CA VAL A 24 -16.96 2.24 -0.70
C VAL A 24 -15.74 1.96 0.19
N LYS A 25 -15.30 0.69 0.25
CA LYS A 25 -14.05 0.27 0.87
C LYS A 25 -12.88 0.70 -0.02
N ARG A 26 -12.65 2.01 -0.15
CA ARG A 26 -11.44 2.53 -0.80
C ARG A 26 -10.28 2.33 0.15
N GLY A 27 -9.41 1.36 -0.15
CA GLY A 27 -8.04 1.28 0.35
C GLY A 27 -7.86 1.56 1.84
N GLN A 28 -8.70 1.01 2.72
CA GLN A 28 -8.48 1.14 4.16
C GLN A 28 -7.22 0.35 4.53
N GLU A 29 -6.13 1.06 4.78
CA GLU A 29 -5.06 0.55 5.62
C GLU A 29 -5.54 0.64 7.06
N THR A 30 -5.33 -0.41 7.83
CA THR A 30 -5.54 -0.31 9.28
C THR A 30 -4.42 0.56 9.87
N VAL A 31 -4.65 1.18 11.03
CA VAL A 31 -3.59 1.95 11.70
C VAL A 31 -2.36 1.08 11.96
N GLY A 32 -2.55 -0.22 12.25
CA GLY A 32 -1.45 -1.17 12.38
C GLY A 32 -0.67 -1.35 11.08
N GLU A 33 -1.36 -1.60 9.98
CA GLU A 33 -0.73 -1.78 8.66
C GLU A 33 0.06 -0.54 8.22
N TYR A 34 -0.50 0.67 8.41
CA TYR A 34 0.21 1.92 8.14
C TYR A 34 1.49 2.07 8.98
N VAL A 35 1.43 1.72 10.27
CA VAL A 35 2.60 1.78 11.16
C VAL A 35 3.65 0.76 10.76
N ASP A 36 3.24 -0.44 10.38
CA ASP A 36 4.15 -1.49 9.92
C ASP A 36 4.83 -1.10 8.59
N ASP A 37 4.08 -0.54 7.65
CA ASP A 37 4.63 -0.03 6.38
C ASP A 37 5.56 1.17 6.59
N ALA A 38 5.26 2.06 7.54
CA ALA A 38 6.15 3.16 7.91
C ALA A 38 7.47 2.65 8.50
N LYS A 39 7.43 1.59 9.32
CA LYS A 39 8.65 0.93 9.84
C LYS A 39 9.45 0.29 8.72
N ILE A 40 8.81 -0.46 7.82
CA ILE A 40 9.47 -1.06 6.64
C ILE A 40 10.15 0.04 5.82
N THR A 41 9.42 1.10 5.48
CA THR A 41 9.95 2.24 4.71
C THR A 41 11.17 2.86 5.39
N THR A 42 11.09 3.07 6.70
CA THR A 42 12.20 3.65 7.49
C THR A 42 13.41 2.71 7.51
N ALA A 43 13.18 1.41 7.69
CA ALA A 43 14.25 0.41 7.70
C ALA A 43 14.95 0.32 6.33
N VAL A 44 14.21 0.31 5.21
CA VAL A 44 14.80 0.32 3.87
C VAL A 44 15.63 1.59 3.66
N LYS A 45 15.09 2.77 4.02
CA LYS A 45 15.82 4.04 3.92
C LYS A 45 17.10 4.04 4.76
N ALA A 46 17.05 3.51 5.99
CA ALA A 46 18.24 3.39 6.84
C ALA A 46 19.32 2.52 6.17
N ARG A 47 18.94 1.37 5.60
CA ARG A 47 19.87 0.50 4.88
C ARG A 47 20.44 1.14 3.61
N PHE A 48 19.69 2.01 2.94
CA PHE A 48 20.20 2.77 1.80
C PHE A 48 21.23 3.80 2.23
N VAL A 49 21.02 4.48 3.37
CA VAL A 49 22.00 5.43 3.93
C VAL A 49 23.30 4.72 4.34
N ASP A 50 23.20 3.50 4.87
CA ASP A 50 24.38 2.71 5.24
C ASP A 50 25.17 2.16 4.03
N ASN A 51 24.55 2.06 2.85
CA ASN A 51 25.19 1.51 1.66
C ASN A 51 25.71 2.63 0.74
N LYS A 52 27.03 2.69 0.56
CA LYS A 52 27.70 3.70 -0.29
C LYS A 52 27.44 3.56 -1.79
N GLU A 53 26.97 2.40 -2.24
CA GLU A 53 26.65 2.14 -3.65
C GLU A 53 25.28 2.69 -4.06
N VAL A 54 24.42 3.01 -3.09
CA VAL A 54 23.05 3.49 -3.32
C VAL A 54 22.91 4.93 -2.86
N ASP A 55 22.48 5.80 -3.77
CA ASP A 55 22.19 7.20 -3.49
C ASP A 55 20.80 7.31 -2.82
N ALA A 56 20.78 7.28 -1.49
CA ALA A 56 19.55 7.34 -0.69
C ALA A 56 18.72 8.61 -0.92
N THR A 57 19.31 9.67 -1.48
CA THR A 57 18.62 10.92 -1.82
C THR A 57 17.98 10.91 -3.20
N SER A 58 18.51 10.12 -4.13
CA SER A 58 18.01 10.02 -5.52
C SER A 58 16.97 8.93 -5.72
N ILE A 59 16.88 7.98 -4.77
CA ILE A 59 15.94 6.87 -4.81
C ILE A 59 14.88 7.04 -3.71
N LYS A 60 13.61 7.08 -4.13
CA LYS A 60 12.46 7.18 -3.24
C LYS A 60 11.93 5.79 -2.91
N VAL A 61 11.59 5.61 -1.63
CA VAL A 61 11.03 4.37 -1.08
C VAL A 61 9.65 4.67 -0.51
N GLU A 62 8.65 3.92 -0.96
CA GLU A 62 7.28 3.93 -0.44
C GLU A 62 6.83 2.48 -0.19
N THR A 63 6.10 2.23 0.89
CA THR A 63 5.60 0.89 1.21
C THR A 63 4.09 0.93 1.36
N LEU A 64 3.41 -0.07 0.82
CA LEU A 64 1.96 -0.24 0.93
C LEU A 64 1.63 -1.72 1.12
N LYS A 65 1.03 -2.08 2.26
CA LYS A 65 0.67 -3.44 2.66
C LYS A 65 1.83 -4.44 2.56
N GLY A 66 3.05 -4.01 2.88
CA GLY A 66 4.29 -4.79 2.75
C GLY A 66 4.87 -4.88 1.34
N THR A 67 4.30 -4.19 0.35
CA THR A 67 4.91 -4.03 -0.98
C THR A 67 5.75 -2.77 -1.01
N VAL A 68 7.05 -2.91 -1.21
CA VAL A 68 7.98 -1.78 -1.34
C VAL A 68 8.06 -1.35 -2.80
N MET A 69 7.79 -0.08 -3.06
CA MET A 69 8.00 0.55 -4.34
C MET A 69 9.28 1.39 -4.30
N LEU A 70 10.20 1.09 -5.20
CA LEU A 70 11.43 1.84 -5.41
C LEU A 70 11.29 2.66 -6.69
N SER A 71 11.51 3.96 -6.61
CA SER A 71 11.42 4.89 -7.73
C SER A 71 12.54 5.92 -7.68
N GLY A 72 12.72 6.70 -8.75
CA GLY A 72 13.79 7.70 -8.86
C GLY A 72 14.87 7.30 -9.84
N PHE A 73 16.11 7.72 -9.59
CA PHE A 73 17.22 7.58 -10.53
C PHE A 73 18.42 6.89 -9.91
N ALA A 74 18.99 5.94 -10.65
CA ALA A 74 20.26 5.30 -10.35
C ALA A 74 21.29 5.65 -11.43
N LYS A 75 22.56 5.77 -11.04
CA LYS A 75 23.72 6.09 -11.89
C LYS A 75 24.05 4.94 -12.83
N ASN A 76 23.75 3.71 -12.44
CA ASN A 76 24.00 2.52 -13.24
C ASN A 76 23.05 1.36 -12.87
N ALA A 77 23.11 0.28 -13.66
CA ALA A 77 22.30 -0.91 -13.43
C ALA A 77 22.65 -1.62 -12.11
N THR A 78 23.91 -1.52 -11.65
CA THR A 78 24.39 -2.14 -10.41
C THR A 78 23.74 -1.48 -9.19
N GLU A 79 23.67 -0.14 -9.15
CA GLU A 79 22.99 0.60 -8.09
C GLU A 79 21.50 0.26 -8.05
N LYS A 80 20.84 0.20 -9.22
CA LYS A 80 19.44 -0.22 -9.34
C LYS A 80 19.20 -1.62 -8.75
N ALA A 81 20.07 -2.59 -9.07
CA ALA A 81 19.95 -3.96 -8.55
C ALA A 81 20.28 -4.04 -7.06
N THR A 82 21.24 -3.24 -6.60
CA THR A 82 21.65 -3.18 -5.20
C THR A 82 20.54 -2.61 -4.32
N ALA A 83 19.88 -1.53 -4.77
CA ALA A 83 18.72 -0.96 -4.09
C ALA A 83 17.59 -1.99 -3.92
N GLU A 84 17.30 -2.77 -4.96
CA GLU A 84 16.31 -3.84 -4.91
C GLU A 84 16.68 -4.96 -3.93
N ASN A 85 17.94 -5.41 -3.97
CA ASN A 85 18.43 -6.44 -3.06
C ASN A 85 18.39 -6.01 -1.59
N ILE A 86 18.74 -4.74 -1.31
CA ILE A 86 18.64 -4.19 0.05
C ILE A 86 17.18 -4.15 0.51
N ALA A 87 16.25 -3.71 -0.35
CA ALA A 87 14.84 -3.66 0.00
C ALA A 87 14.29 -5.05 0.35
N TRP A 88 14.65 -6.10 -0.40
CA TRP A 88 14.25 -7.48 -0.11
C TRP A 88 14.75 -8.04 1.22
N LYS A 89 15.84 -7.50 1.77
CA LYS A 89 16.43 -7.95 3.04
C LYS A 89 15.77 -7.36 4.27
N VAL A 90 14.81 -6.45 4.10
CA VAL A 90 14.10 -5.83 5.22
C VAL A 90 12.95 -6.74 5.66
N ASP A 91 12.87 -7.00 6.96
CA ASP A 91 11.80 -7.80 7.55
C ASP A 91 10.42 -7.19 7.28
N GLY A 92 9.45 -8.04 6.93
CA GLY A 92 8.08 -7.63 6.61
C GLY A 92 7.83 -7.26 5.15
N VAL A 93 8.88 -7.20 4.32
CA VAL A 93 8.74 -7.01 2.87
C VAL A 93 8.16 -8.28 2.23
N LYS A 94 7.04 -8.12 1.53
CA LYS A 94 6.34 -9.20 0.81
C LYS A 94 6.63 -9.18 -0.68
N ALA A 95 6.84 -7.98 -1.23
CA ALA A 95 7.14 -7.77 -2.64
C ALA A 95 7.94 -6.49 -2.81
N VAL A 96 8.79 -6.46 -3.84
CA VAL A 96 9.52 -5.25 -4.26
C VAL A 96 9.16 -4.94 -5.70
N LYS A 97 8.73 -3.70 -5.95
CA LYS A 97 8.52 -3.15 -7.29
C LYS A 97 9.64 -2.16 -7.58
N ASN A 98 10.53 -2.54 -8.49
CA ASN A 98 11.67 -1.72 -8.88
C ASN A 98 11.37 -0.92 -10.14
N GLU A 99 10.92 0.33 -9.95
CA GLU A 99 10.66 1.31 -11.01
C GLU A 99 11.78 2.36 -11.11
N ILE A 100 12.97 2.06 -10.59
CA ILE A 100 14.13 2.95 -10.70
C ILE A 100 14.55 3.05 -12.17
N ALA A 101 14.73 4.28 -12.66
CA ALA A 101 15.27 4.54 -13.98
C ALA A 101 16.79 4.70 -13.91
N VAL A 102 17.52 4.06 -14.82
CA VAL A 102 18.97 4.23 -14.92
C VAL A 102 19.25 5.47 -15.78
N ARG A 103 19.97 6.44 -15.20
CA ARG A 103 20.44 7.65 -15.87
C ARG A 103 21.95 7.79 -15.61
N PRO A 104 22.79 7.35 -16.56
CA PRO A 104 24.24 7.41 -16.42
C PRO A 104 24.78 8.84 -16.47
#